data_AF-A0A1E3RT55-F1
#
_entry.id   AF-A0A1E3RT55-F1
#
_cell.length_a   1.000
_cell.length_b   1.000
_cell.length_c   1.000
_cell.angle_alpha   90.00
_cell.angle_beta   90.00
_cell.angle_gamma   90.00
#
_symmetry.space_group_name_H-M   'P 1'
#
loop_
_entity.id
_entity.type
_entity.pdbx_description
1 polymer ?
#
loop_
_entity_poly.entity_id
_entity_poly.type
_entity_poly.pdbx_seq_one_letter_code
_entity_poly.pdbx_strand_id
1 'polypeptide(L)'
;MLVTRFTEEFGIEHPIVCGGMTAVGTAELIAAVANSGALGFLTALTQPTPEALARETARPDRDALNAPPRGVARRRDNAEYRRAID
;
A
#
# COMPACT_ATOMS: atom_id res chain seq x y z
N MET A 1 -5.69 -0.80 20.23
CA MET A 1 -4.97 -0.25 19.08
C MET A 1 -3.68 0.37 19.59
N LEU A 2 -2.53 0.05 18.98
CA LEU A 2 -1.22 0.58 19.39
C LEU A 2 -0.90 1.82 18.54
N VAL A 3 -0.84 2.99 19.17
CA VAL A 3 -0.45 4.24 18.51
C VAL A 3 1.04 4.46 18.70
N THR A 4 1.73 4.65 17.60
CA THR A 4 3.17 4.88 17.51
C THR A 4 3.44 5.98 16.50
N ARG A 5 4.64 6.56 16.54
CA ARG A 5 5.10 7.48 15.48
C ARG A 5 4.95 6.87 14.08
N PHE A 6 5.12 5.56 13.94
CA PHE A 6 5.00 4.85 12.67
C PHE A 6 3.54 4.83 12.16
N THR A 7 2.58 4.45 13.02
CA THR A 7 1.16 4.44 12.65
C THR A 7 0.62 5.84 12.33
N GLU A 8 1.13 6.88 13.01
CA GLU A 8 0.74 8.28 12.77
C GLU A 8 1.35 8.83 11.47
N GLU A 9 2.63 8.59 11.22
CA GLU A 9 3.32 9.09 10.01
C GLU A 9 2.75 8.44 8.73
N PHE A 10 2.43 7.15 8.78
CA PHE A 10 1.96 6.40 7.63
C PHE A 10 0.44 6.22 7.56
N GLY A 11 -0.33 6.67 8.55
CA GLY A 11 -1.80 6.59 8.53
C GLY A 11 -2.37 5.16 8.52
N ILE A 12 -1.67 4.21 9.15
CA ILE A 12 -2.03 2.78 9.20
C ILE A 12 -2.49 2.36 10.59
N GLU A 13 -3.35 1.35 10.69
CA GLU A 13 -3.94 0.92 11.97
C GLU A 13 -2.98 0.12 12.86
N HIS A 14 -2.04 -0.60 12.23
CA HIS A 14 -1.17 -1.54 12.91
C HIS A 14 0.29 -1.16 12.66
N PRO A 15 1.16 -1.14 13.70
CA PRO A 15 2.58 -0.88 13.55
C PRO A 15 3.31 -2.09 12.96
N ILE A 16 2.79 -2.62 11.86
CA ILE A 16 3.23 -3.84 11.19
C ILE A 16 3.51 -3.51 9.74
N VAL A 17 4.61 -4.03 9.24
CA VAL A 17 5.04 -3.88 7.85
C VAL A 17 5.22 -5.25 7.21
N CYS A 18 4.67 -5.43 6.02
CA CYS A 18 5.05 -6.50 5.11
C CYS A 18 6.13 -5.95 4.17
N GLY A 19 7.38 -6.29 4.45
CA GLY A 19 8.53 -5.88 3.64
C GLY A 19 8.44 -6.39 2.21
N GLY A 20 9.21 -5.76 1.30
CA GLY A 20 9.28 -6.20 -0.08
C GLY A 20 9.89 -7.60 -0.18
N MET A 21 9.19 -8.53 -0.82
CA MET A 21 9.66 -9.89 -1.07
C MET A 21 9.69 -10.15 -2.57
N THR A 22 10.88 -10.30 -3.14
CA THR A 22 11.03 -10.62 -4.57
C THR A 22 10.37 -11.96 -4.87
N ALA A 23 9.70 -12.07 -6.02
CA ALA A 23 8.99 -13.25 -6.52
C ALA A 23 7.73 -13.68 -5.72
N VAL A 24 7.64 -13.40 -4.42
CA VAL A 24 6.50 -13.83 -3.57
C VAL A 24 5.63 -12.69 -3.06
N GLY A 25 6.10 -11.44 -3.16
CA GLY A 25 5.30 -10.24 -2.90
C GLY A 25 4.38 -9.96 -4.07
N THR A 26 3.33 -10.77 -4.24
CA THR A 26 2.29 -10.54 -5.26
C THR A 26 1.36 -9.43 -4.82
N ALA A 27 0.69 -8.76 -5.76
CA ALA A 27 -0.18 -7.66 -5.35
C ALA A 27 -1.46 -8.14 -4.64
N GLU A 28 -1.89 -9.40 -4.75
CA GLU A 28 -2.94 -9.97 -3.90
C GLU A 28 -2.52 -9.95 -2.42
N LEU A 29 -1.29 -10.39 -2.15
CA LEU A 29 -0.75 -10.40 -0.80
C LEU A 29 -0.69 -8.98 -0.23
N ILE A 30 -0.15 -8.04 -1.01
CA ILE A 30 -0.01 -6.65 -0.56
C ILE A 30 -1.37 -5.96 -0.40
N ALA A 31 -2.36 -6.29 -1.26
CA ALA A 31 -3.73 -5.81 -1.09
C ALA A 31 -4.38 -6.35 0.18
N ALA A 32 -4.15 -7.62 0.53
CA ALA A 32 -4.63 -8.20 1.79
C ALA A 32 -4.01 -7.53 3.02
N VAL A 33 -2.70 -7.20 2.95
CA VAL A 33 -2.00 -6.44 4.00
C VAL A 33 -2.56 -5.02 4.15
N ALA A 34 -2.76 -4.31 3.03
CA ALA A 34 -3.35 -2.97 3.06
C ALA A 34 -4.78 -2.98 3.63
N ASN A 35 -5.59 -3.98 3.26
CA ASN A 35 -6.95 -4.16 3.77
C ASN A 35 -7.01 -4.50 5.27
N SER A 36 -5.95 -5.09 5.84
CA SER A 36 -5.86 -5.34 7.28
C SER A 36 -5.43 -4.11 8.08
N GLY A 37 -5.15 -2.98 7.42
CA GLY A 37 -4.70 -1.76 8.07
C GLY A 37 -3.19 -1.76 8.38
N ALA A 38 -2.40 -2.64 7.75
CA ALA A 38 -0.94 -2.67 7.83
C ALA A 38 -0.30 -2.14 6.53
N LEU A 39 0.98 -1.79 6.59
CA LEU A 39 1.73 -1.30 5.41
C LEU A 39 2.34 -2.47 4.65
N GLY A 40 2.18 -2.51 3.32
CA GLY A 40 2.80 -3.53 2.46
C GLY A 40 3.50 -2.94 1.25
N PHE A 41 4.57 -3.61 0.79
CA PHE A 41 5.37 -3.20 -0.35
C PHE A 41 5.31 -4.20 -1.50
N LEU A 42 4.93 -3.72 -2.69
CA LEU A 42 5.08 -4.47 -3.92
C LEU A 42 6.51 -4.30 -4.45
N THR A 43 7.25 -5.40 -4.60
CA THR A 43 8.63 -5.35 -5.08
C THR A 43 8.69 -5.11 -6.58
N ALA A 44 9.32 -4.00 -7.00
CA ALA A 44 9.51 -3.66 -8.42
C ALA A 44 10.28 -4.75 -9.18
N LEU A 45 11.30 -5.36 -8.56
CA LEU A 45 12.17 -6.37 -9.17
C LEU A 45 11.47 -7.71 -9.46
N THR A 46 10.23 -7.90 -8.99
CA THR A 46 9.42 -9.06 -9.39
C THR A 46 8.89 -8.91 -10.82
N GLN A 47 8.75 -7.68 -11.30
CA GLN A 47 8.18 -7.38 -12.61
C GLN A 47 9.28 -7.24 -13.67
N PRO A 48 9.09 -7.79 -14.88
CA PRO A 48 10.13 -7.80 -15.91
C PRO A 48 10.37 -6.41 -16.53
N THR A 49 9.39 -5.52 -16.46
CA THR A 49 9.47 -4.15 -17.00
C THR A 49 8.71 -3.15 -16.11
N PRO A 50 9.00 -1.84 -16.20
CA PRO A 50 8.24 -0.80 -15.51
C PRO A 50 6.73 -0.82 -15.84
N GLU A 51 6.36 -1.12 -17.09
CA GLU A 51 4.96 -1.21 -17.52
C GLU A 51 4.25 -2.42 -16.91
N ALA A 52 4.98 -3.52 -16.69
CA ALA A 52 4.45 -4.66 -15.95
C ALA A 52 4.18 -4.29 -14.48
N LEU A 53 5.05 -3.49 -13.86
CA LEU A 53 4.82 -2.95 -12.52
C LEU A 53 3.60 -2.03 -12.47
N ALA A 54 3.46 -1.09 -13.40
CA ALA A 54 2.31 -0.21 -13.46
C ALA A 54 0.99 -0.98 -13.65
N ARG A 55 0.99 -2.03 -14.46
CA ARG A 55 -0.19 -2.91 -14.60
C ARG A 55 -0.47 -3.71 -13.33
N GLU A 56 0.58 -4.13 -12.62
CA GLU A 56 0.43 -4.89 -11.38
C GLU A 56 -0.18 -4.04 -10.26
N THR A 57 0.20 -2.76 -10.15
CA THR A 57 -0.39 -1.84 -9.19
C THR A 57 -1.79 -1.38 -9.58
N ALA A 58 -2.12 -1.31 -10.87
CA ALA A 58 -3.41 -0.81 -11.37
C ALA A 58 -4.51 -1.88 -11.49
N ARG A 59 -4.30 -3.09 -10.98
CA ARG A 59 -5.31 -4.16 -11.10
C ARG A 59 -6.61 -3.81 -10.37
N PRO A 60 -7.79 -4.01 -10.99
CA PRO A 60 -9.09 -3.58 -10.44
C PRO A 60 -9.55 -4.37 -9.20
N ASP A 61 -9.04 -5.58 -8.98
CA ASP A 61 -9.26 -6.35 -7.75
C ASP A 61 -8.42 -5.84 -6.57
N ARG A 62 -7.60 -4.80 -6.78
CA ARG A 62 -6.54 -4.36 -5.86
C ARG A 62 -6.52 -2.87 -5.62
N ASP A 63 -7.70 -2.26 -5.57
CA ASP A 63 -7.90 -0.84 -5.22
C ASP A 63 -7.13 -0.42 -3.96
N ALA A 64 -6.91 -1.34 -3.02
CA ALA A 64 -6.19 -1.10 -1.78
C ALA A 64 -4.70 -0.73 -1.97
N LEU A 65 -4.07 -1.10 -3.09
CA LEU A 65 -2.64 -0.83 -3.34
C LEU A 65 -2.35 0.65 -3.60
N ASN A 66 -3.29 1.35 -4.23
CA ASN A 66 -3.21 2.79 -4.52
C ASN A 66 -4.20 3.61 -3.68
N ALA A 67 -4.92 2.96 -2.77
CA ALA A 67 -5.79 3.64 -1.83
C ALA A 67 -4.94 4.31 -0.75
N PRO A 68 -5.34 5.51 -0.28
CA PRO A 68 -4.71 6.08 0.89
C PRO A 68 -4.89 5.13 2.07
N PRO A 69 -3.90 5.08 2.98
CA PRO A 69 -3.92 4.19 4.11
C PRO A 69 -5.13 4.49 5.00
N ARG A 70 -5.83 3.43 5.40
CA ARG A 70 -7.09 3.48 6.13
C ARG A 70 -6.76 3.28 7.61
N GLY A 71 -6.60 4.35 8.39
CA GLY A 71 -6.33 4.21 9.82
C GLY A 71 -5.75 5.44 10.52
N VAL A 72 -6.13 5.63 11.79
CA VAL A 72 -5.65 6.67 12.75
C VAL A 72 -5.57 8.10 12.20
N ALA A 73 -6.68 8.82 12.36
CA ALA A 73 -6.73 10.28 12.55
C ALA A 73 -5.71 11.14 11.76
N ARG A 74 -5.87 11.21 10.44
CA ARG A 74 -6.26 12.43 9.69
C ARG A 74 -6.64 11.98 8.29
N ARG A 75 -7.93 12.05 7.95
CA ARG A 75 -8.37 12.02 6.54
C ARG A 75 -7.76 13.25 5.85
N ARG A 76 -6.53 13.16 5.33
CA ARG A 76 -6.13 14.02 4.21
C ARG A 76 -7.02 13.62 3.04
N ASP A 77 -7.64 14.59 2.40
CA ASP A 77 -8.57 14.36 1.31
C ASP A 77 -7.95 13.40 0.29
N ASN A 78 -8.69 12.34 -0.07
CA ASN A 78 -8.30 11.34 -1.07
C ASN A 78 -7.87 12.00 -2.40
N ALA A 79 -8.37 13.20 -2.68
CA ALA A 79 -8.01 14.02 -3.84
C ALA A 79 -6.54 14.49 -3.84
N GLU A 80 -5.93 14.74 -2.68
CA GLU A 80 -4.53 15.17 -2.58
C GLU A 80 -3.58 14.01 -2.91
N TYR A 81 -3.91 12.79 -2.45
CA TYR A 81 -3.16 11.58 -2.76
C TYR A 81 -3.20 11.23 -4.25
N ARG A 82 -4.38 11.37 -4.89
CA ARG A 82 -4.54 11.14 -6.33
C ARG A 82 -3.71 12.10 -7.18
N ARG A 83 -3.59 13.37 -6.78
CA ARG A 83 -2.75 14.37 -7.49
C ARG A 83 -1.25 14.11 -7.38
N ALA A 84 -0.79 13.33 -6.41
CA ALA A 84 0.63 13.03 -6.22
C ALA A 84 1.10 11.81 -7.04
N ILE A 85 0.16 11.06 -7.63
CA ILE A 85 0.42 9.87 -8.45
C ILE A 85 0.43 10.21 -9.95
N ASP A 86 -0.17 11.34 -10.33
CA ASP A 86 -0.11 11.92 -11.69
C ASP A 86 1.13 12.81 -11.87
#